data_AF-W4VIY9-F1
#
_entry.id   AF-W4VIY9-F1
#
_cell.length_a   1.000
_cell.length_b   1.000
_cell.length_c   1.000
_cell.angle_alpha   90.00
_cell.angle_beta   90.00
_cell.angle_gamma   90.00
#
_symmetry.space_group_name_H-M   'P 1'
#
loop_
_entity.id
_entity.type
_entity.pdbx_description
1 polymer ?
#
loop_
_entity_poly.entity_id
_entity_poly.type
_entity_poly.pdbx_seq_one_letter_code
_entity_poly.pdbx_strand_id
1 'polypeptide(L)'
;MNMNTYPFIDYLLTALKLTLEDYQNYWHEVKDFRDKFSAHREIIFNEPVPNFEVAYKVALLYVAWLEKYLVLPSLELMLNEYHEELNEMIENFRLN
;
A
#
# COMPACT_ATOMS: atom_id res chain seq x y z
N MET A 1 -3.72 -9.65 -14.96
CA MET A 1 -2.85 -8.47 -14.72
C MET A 1 -1.41 -8.93 -14.94
N ASN A 2 -0.69 -8.38 -15.91
CA ASN A 2 0.70 -8.78 -16.23
C ASN A 2 1.65 -8.10 -15.23
N MET A 3 2.30 -8.84 -14.34
CA MET A 3 3.14 -8.31 -13.26
C MET A 3 4.62 -8.09 -13.64
N ASN A 4 5.02 -8.36 -14.89
CA ASN A 4 6.43 -8.45 -15.29
C ASN A 4 7.22 -7.14 -15.42
N THR A 5 6.75 -5.98 -14.95
CA THR A 5 7.50 -4.71 -15.06
C THR A 5 7.25 -3.73 -13.90
N TYR A 6 7.24 -4.20 -12.64
CA TYR A 6 7.18 -3.30 -11.50
C TYR A 6 8.48 -3.38 -10.67
N PRO A 7 9.32 -2.32 -10.66
CA PRO A 7 10.59 -2.30 -9.91
C PRO A 7 10.42 -2.61 -8.42
N PHE A 8 9.24 -2.33 -7.86
CA PHE A 8 8.92 -2.63 -6.48
C PHE A 8 8.73 -4.13 -6.21
N ILE A 9 8.11 -4.89 -7.11
CA ILE A 9 7.89 -6.32 -6.91
C ILE A 9 9.22 -7.06 -6.90
N ASP A 10 10.13 -6.75 -7.83
CA ASP A 10 11.46 -7.37 -7.85
C ASP A 10 12.26 -7.03 -6.58
N TYR A 11 12.21 -5.77 -6.13
CA TYR A 11 12.81 -5.33 -4.87
C TYR A 11 12.23 -6.10 -3.67
N LEU A 12 10.91 -6.22 -3.60
CA LEU A 12 10.17 -6.90 -2.55
C LEU A 12 10.55 -8.39 -2.47
N LEU A 13 10.49 -9.09 -3.60
CA LEU A 13 10.79 -10.53 -3.69
C LEU A 13 12.24 -10.81 -3.28
N THR A 14 13.17 -9.96 -3.72
CA THR A 14 14.58 -10.05 -3.34
C THR A 14 14.77 -9.83 -1.84
N ALA A 15 14.14 -8.81 -1.26
CA ALA A 15 14.28 -8.47 0.15
C ALA A 15 13.69 -9.53 1.09
N LEU A 16 12.58 -10.15 0.68
CA LEU A 16 11.89 -11.18 1.46
C LEU A 16 12.40 -12.60 1.18
N LYS A 17 13.26 -12.77 0.18
CA LYS A 17 13.73 -14.08 -0.31
C LYS A 17 12.55 -15.00 -0.70
N LEU A 18 11.55 -14.42 -1.36
CA LEU A 18 10.37 -15.11 -1.85
C LEU A 18 10.42 -15.25 -3.37
N THR A 19 9.86 -16.32 -3.89
CA THR A 19 9.49 -16.39 -5.30
C THR A 19 8.21 -15.58 -5.55
N LEU A 20 7.95 -15.24 -6.82
CA LEU A 20 6.69 -14.62 -7.19
C LEU A 20 5.48 -15.50 -6.82
N GLU A 21 5.62 -16.82 -6.96
CA GLU A 21 4.60 -17.80 -6.61
C GLU A 21 4.31 -17.80 -5.11
N ASP A 22 5.35 -17.79 -4.26
CA ASP A 22 5.18 -17.72 -2.81
C ASP A 22 4.40 -16.47 -2.40
N TYR A 23 4.75 -15.32 -2.98
CA TYR A 23 4.08 -14.06 -2.69
C TYR A 23 2.64 -14.03 -3.21
N GLN A 24 2.37 -14.62 -4.37
CA GLN A 24 1.01 -14.73 -4.91
C GLN A 24 0.12 -15.60 -4.04
N ASN A 25 0.63 -16.73 -3.56
CA ASN A 25 -0.09 -17.61 -2.63
C ASN A 25 -0.38 -16.88 -1.32
N TYR A 26 0.61 -16.19 -0.74
CA TYR A 26 0.42 -15.39 0.46
C TYR A 26 -0.62 -14.27 0.26
N TRP A 27 -0.51 -13.52 -0.84
CA TRP A 27 -1.45 -12.46 -1.17
C TRP A 27 -2.87 -13.00 -1.31
N HIS A 28 -3.03 -14.17 -1.93
CA HIS A 28 -4.33 -14.82 -2.06
C HIS A 28 -4.93 -15.14 -0.69
N GLU A 29 -4.16 -15.74 0.22
CA GLU A 29 -4.59 -16.05 1.58
C GLU A 29 -5.05 -14.81 2.36
N VAL A 30 -4.22 -13.75 2.38
CA VAL A 30 -4.55 -12.50 3.08
C VAL A 30 -5.76 -11.80 2.47
N LYS A 31 -5.86 -11.80 1.13
CA LYS A 31 -6.97 -11.17 0.43
C LYS A 31 -8.28 -11.93 0.68
N ASP A 32 -8.26 -13.25 0.60
CA ASP A 32 -9.44 -14.08 0.88
C ASP A 32 -9.92 -13.90 2.32
N PHE A 33 -9.00 -13.88 3.28
CA PHE A 33 -9.32 -13.57 4.67
C PHE A 33 -9.94 -12.17 4.79
N ARG A 34 -9.33 -11.13 4.21
CA ARG A 34 -9.88 -9.77 4.23
C ARG A 34 -11.28 -9.73 3.64
N ASP A 35 -11.46 -10.30 2.46
CA ASP A 35 -12.71 -10.23 1.69
C ASP A 35 -13.82 -10.96 2.44
N LYS A 36 -13.60 -12.21 2.84
CA LYS A 36 -14.64 -13.06 3.43
C LYS A 36 -14.88 -12.75 4.91
N PHE A 37 -13.83 -12.56 5.71
CA PHE A 37 -13.97 -12.34 7.14
C PHE A 37 -14.21 -10.87 7.51
N SER A 38 -13.37 -9.95 7.01
CA SER A 38 -13.40 -8.55 7.46
C SER A 38 -14.39 -7.69 6.69
N ALA A 39 -14.41 -7.79 5.35
CA ALA A 39 -15.17 -6.91 4.48
C ALA A 39 -16.62 -7.40 4.29
N HIS A 40 -16.80 -8.65 3.90
CA HIS A 40 -18.13 -9.23 3.64
C HIS A 40 -18.75 -9.93 4.85
N ARG A 41 -17.95 -10.27 5.87
CA ARG A 41 -18.40 -10.95 7.10
C ARG A 41 -19.25 -12.18 6.81
N GLU A 42 -18.77 -13.03 5.91
CA GLU A 42 -19.44 -14.27 5.53
C GLU A 42 -19.71 -15.13 6.77
N ILE A 43 -20.95 -15.59 6.90
CA ILE A 43 -21.45 -16.26 8.11
C ILE A 43 -20.70 -17.57 8.42
N ILE A 44 -20.09 -18.21 7.41
CA ILE A 44 -19.49 -19.55 7.50
C ILE A 44 -17.95 -19.50 7.32
N PHE A 45 -17.32 -18.32 7.35
CA PHE A 45 -15.86 -18.27 7.22
C PHE A 45 -15.16 -18.81 8.48
N ASN A 46 -14.48 -19.95 8.35
CA ASN A 46 -13.85 -20.69 9.46
C ASN A 46 -12.37 -21.04 9.20
N GLU A 47 -11.73 -20.32 8.27
CA GLU A 47 -10.29 -20.47 8.02
C GLU A 47 -9.49 -19.75 9.11
N PRO A 48 -8.24 -20.20 9.39
CA PRO A 48 -7.38 -19.52 10.36
C PRO A 48 -7.06 -18.09 9.92
N VAL A 49 -6.77 -17.24 10.91
CA VAL A 49 -6.24 -15.89 10.65
C VAL A 49 -4.85 -16.05 10.00
N PRO A 50 -4.59 -15.45 8.83
CA PRO A 50 -3.30 -15.56 8.16
C PRO A 50 -2.19 -14.90 8.96
N ASN A 51 -0.96 -15.36 8.77
CA ASN A 51 0.20 -14.71 9.40
C ASN A 51 0.49 -13.37 8.71
N PHE A 52 0.37 -12.26 9.44
CA PHE A 52 0.58 -10.91 8.90
C PHE A 52 2.03 -10.44 8.88
N GLU A 53 3.01 -11.26 9.25
CA GLU A 53 4.43 -10.87 9.25
C GLU A 53 4.92 -10.44 7.86
N VAL A 54 4.53 -11.17 6.80
CA VAL A 54 4.91 -10.83 5.42
C VAL A 54 4.24 -9.51 5.01
N ALA A 55 2.94 -9.32 5.27
CA ALA A 55 2.24 -8.06 5.00
C ALA A 55 2.86 -6.87 5.74
N TYR A 56 3.26 -7.05 7.01
CA TYR A 56 3.96 -6.03 7.78
C TYR A 56 5.30 -5.66 7.13
N LYS A 57 6.12 -6.65 6.75
CA LYS A 57 7.40 -6.39 6.06
C LYS A 57 7.19 -5.74 4.69
N VAL A 58 6.18 -6.14 3.94
CA VAL A 58 5.82 -5.51 2.65
C VAL A 58 5.55 -4.02 2.83
N ALA A 59 4.80 -3.62 3.87
CA ALA A 59 4.51 -2.22 4.14
C ALA A 59 5.79 -1.41 4.45
N LEU A 60 6.68 -1.96 5.28
CA LEU A 60 7.97 -1.33 5.59
C LEU A 60 8.85 -1.18 4.34
N LEU A 61 8.94 -2.24 3.54
CA LEU A 61 9.72 -2.26 2.30
C LEU A 61 9.14 -1.28 1.27
N TYR A 62 7.82 -1.13 1.21
CA TYR A 62 7.18 -0.15 0.33
C TYR A 62 7.59 1.27 0.73
N VAL A 63 7.49 1.62 2.02
CA VAL A 63 7.93 2.94 2.52
C VAL A 63 9.42 3.17 2.22
N ALA A 64 10.28 2.20 2.53
CA ALA A 64 11.71 2.32 2.25
C ALA A 64 12.01 2.44 0.74
N TRP A 65 11.25 1.76 -0.11
CA TRP A 65 11.36 1.88 -1.57
C TRP A 65 10.91 3.26 -2.05
N LEU A 66 9.80 3.79 -1.52
CA LEU A 66 9.36 5.16 -1.78
C LEU A 66 10.45 6.16 -1.38
N GLU A 67 10.96 6.12 -0.14
CA GLU A 67 12.01 7.03 0.34
C GLU A 67 13.28 6.99 -0.53
N LYS A 68 13.61 5.83 -1.08
CA LYS A 68 14.81 5.64 -1.90
C LYS A 68 14.64 6.07 -3.36
N TYR A 69 13.48 5.84 -3.97
CA TYR A 69 13.28 5.96 -5.41
C TYR A 69 12.28 7.05 -5.83
N LEU A 70 11.41 7.46 -4.91
CA LEU A 70 10.56 8.62 -5.06
C LEU A 70 11.08 9.68 -4.11
N VAL A 71 11.63 10.77 -4.65
CA VAL A 71 11.74 12.01 -3.89
C VAL A 71 10.32 12.49 -3.70
N LEU A 72 9.61 11.88 -2.75
CA LEU A 72 8.40 12.47 -2.23
C LEU A 72 8.86 13.80 -1.61
N PRO A 73 8.19 14.92 -1.95
CA PRO A 73 8.32 16.13 -1.16
C PRO A 73 8.15 15.70 0.31
N SER A 74 8.94 16.27 1.22
CA SER A 74 8.77 15.94 2.64
C SER A 74 7.29 16.09 3.01
N LEU A 75 6.81 15.32 3.99
CA LEU A 75 5.42 15.42 4.42
C LEU A 75 5.03 16.88 4.72
N GLU A 76 5.98 17.65 5.26
CA GLU A 76 5.88 19.09 5.48
C GLU A 76 5.73 19.90 4.18
N LEU A 77 6.51 19.59 3.15
CA LEU A 77 6.41 20.25 1.84
C LEU A 77 5.05 19.96 1.17
N MET A 78 4.57 18.71 1.21
CA MET A 78 3.25 18.35 0.68
C MET A 78 2.11 19.03 1.44
N LEU A 79 2.22 19.14 2.78
CA LEU A 79 1.23 19.84 3.60
C LEU A 79 1.19 21.34 3.30
N ASN A 80 2.35 21.95 3.06
CA ASN A 80 2.44 23.36 2.70
C ASN A 80 1.81 23.63 1.32
N GLU A 81 2.12 22.81 0.31
CA GLU A 81 1.51 22.91 -1.02
C GLU A 81 -0.03 22.79 -0.95
N TYR A 82 -0.53 21.82 -0.18
CA TYR A 82 -1.97 21.65 -0.01
C TYR A 82 -2.63 22.82 0.73
N HIS A 83 -1.95 23.43 1.70
CA HIS A 83 -2.41 24.64 2.37
C HIS A 83 -2.46 25.84 1.43
N GLU A 84 -1.48 26.02 0.54
CA GLU A 84 -1.48 27.10 -0.45
C GLU A 84 -2.67 26.96 -1.43
N GLU A 85 -2.89 25.75 -1.96
CA GLU A 85 -4.03 25.46 -2.85
C GLU A 85 -5.38 25.75 -2.17
N LEU A 86 -5.55 25.32 -0.91
CA LEU A 86 -6.78 25.60 -0.14
C LEU A 86 -6.98 27.09 0.10
N ASN A 87 -5.92 27.82 0.40
CA ASN A 87 -5.99 29.27 0.64
C ASN A 87 -6.36 30.02 -0.64
N GLU A 88 -5.77 29.67 -1.79
CA GLU A 88 -6.18 30.23 -3.08
C GLU A 88 -7.65 29.97 -3.37
N MET A 89 -8.14 28.75 -3.13
CA MET A 89 -9.56 28.44 -3.31
C MET A 89 -10.45 29.30 -2.39
N ILE A 90 -10.10 29.43 -1.11
CA ILE A 90 -10.86 30.23 -0.14
C ILE A 90 -10.89 31.71 -0.54
N GLU A 91 -9.77 32.28 -0.96
CA GLU A 91 -9.71 33.68 -1.39
C GLU A 91 -10.50 33.90 -2.68
N ASN A 92 -10.42 32.98 -3.64
CA ASN A 92 -11.26 33.02 -4.84
C ASN A 92 -12.77 32.91 -4.53
N PHE A 93 -13.15 32.16 -3.49
CA PHE A 93 -14.54 32.11 -3.00
C PHE A 93 -14.98 33.39 -2.28
N ARG A 94 -14.06 34.13 -1.64
CA ARG A 94 -14.35 35.40 -0.95
C ARG A 94 -14.47 36.59 -1.89
N LEU A 95 -13.85 36.53 -3.06
CA LEU A 95 -13.82 37.59 -4.07
C LEU A 95 -14.99 37.52 -5.07
N ASN A 96 -15.83 36.48 -4.99
CA ASN A 96 -17.08 36.31 -5.76
C ASN A 96 -18.30 36.55 -4.87
#